data_AF-A0A645HD68-F1
#
_entry.id   AF-A0A645HD68-F1
#
_cell.length_a   1.000
_cell.length_b   1.000
_cell.length_c   1.000
_cell.angle_alpha   90.00
_cell.angle_beta   90.00
_cell.angle_gamma   90.00
#
_symmetry.space_group_name_H-M   'P 1'
#
loop_
_entity.id
_entity.type
_entity.pdbx_description
1 polymer ?
#
loop_
_entity_poly.entity_id
_entity_poly.type
_entity_poly.pdbx_seq_one_letter_code
_entity_poly.pdbx_strand_id
1 'polypeptide(L)'
;MNTASNIAEIQRYLTPDLYQSMYNDIMANQDQDVAEFSNLNAMVVDSATENGQYVVSIRFTGTVSEDLNSLPQPFTEIWHFVKPAGSNQDWLVAGIQQEH
;
A
#
# COMPACT_ATOMS: atom_id res chain seq x y z
N MET A 1 -10.80 8.84 11.36
CA MET A 1 -10.13 10.14 11.56
C MET A 1 -8.65 9.95 11.27
N ASN A 2 -8.14 10.54 10.19
CA ASN A 2 -6.73 10.54 9.81
C ASN A 2 -5.95 11.53 10.68
N THR A 3 -5.58 11.13 11.90
CA THR A 3 -4.75 11.96 12.80
C THR A 3 -3.27 11.92 12.39
N ALA A 4 -2.42 12.82 12.93
CA ALA A 4 -0.97 12.81 12.69
C ALA A 4 -0.29 11.45 12.97
N SER A 5 -0.93 10.59 13.79
CA SER A 5 -0.54 9.20 13.99
C SER A 5 -0.65 8.35 12.71
N ASN A 6 -1.61 8.62 11.82
CA ASN A 6 -1.79 7.86 10.58
C ASN A 6 -0.66 8.11 9.57
N ILE A 7 -0.12 9.32 9.49
CA ILE A 7 1.01 9.62 8.60
C ILE A 7 2.29 8.94 9.08
N ALA A 8 2.54 8.97 10.40
CA ALA A 8 3.67 8.27 10.99
C ALA A 8 3.58 6.75 10.77
N GLU A 9 2.37 6.19 10.82
CA GLU A 9 2.12 4.78 10.48
C GLU A 9 2.37 4.50 8.99
N ILE A 10 1.91 5.36 8.07
CA ILE A 10 2.19 5.19 6.63
C ILE A 10 3.70 5.14 6.39
N GLN A 11 4.47 6.07 6.97
CA GLN A 11 5.92 6.08 6.83
C GLN A 11 6.59 4.79 7.32
N ARG A 12 6.01 4.12 8.33
CA ARG A 12 6.54 2.87 8.88
C ARG A 12 6.40 1.69 7.92
N TYR A 13 5.39 1.68 7.05
CA TYR A 13 5.10 0.56 6.15
C TYR A 13 5.64 0.75 4.73
N LEU A 14 6.05 1.97 4.35
CA LEU A 14 6.61 2.26 3.03
C LEU A 14 8.14 2.31 3.07
N THR A 15 8.79 2.02 1.95
CA THR A 15 10.20 2.39 1.79
C THR A 15 10.36 3.92 1.80
N PRO A 16 11.53 4.45 2.19
CA PRO A 16 11.77 5.90 2.19
C PRO A 16 11.52 6.54 0.81
N ASP A 17 11.93 5.85 -0.26
CA ASP A 17 11.77 6.33 -1.63
C ASP A 17 10.29 6.40 -2.05
N LEU A 18 9.50 5.35 -1.73
CA LEU A 18 8.08 5.34 -2.04
C LEU A 18 7.33 6.40 -1.23
N TYR A 19 7.60 6.50 0.07
CA TYR A 19 7.00 7.53 0.93
C TYR A 19 7.26 8.93 0.38
N GLN A 20 8.50 9.22 -0.02
CA GLN A 20 8.86 10.52 -0.57
C GLN A 20 8.12 10.81 -1.89
N SER A 21 7.94 9.79 -2.75
CA SER A 21 7.22 9.94 -4.01
C SER A 21 5.72 10.24 -3.81
N MET A 22 5.10 9.65 -2.78
CA MET A 22 3.67 9.79 -2.48
C MET A 22 3.38 10.90 -1.47
N TYR A 23 4.39 11.61 -0.98
CA TYR A 23 4.25 12.56 0.12
C TYR A 23 3.17 13.61 -0.15
N ASN A 24 3.18 14.21 -1.35
CA ASN A 24 2.20 15.23 -1.70
C ASN A 24 0.76 14.67 -1.72
N ASP A 25 0.58 13.44 -2.21
CA ASP A 25 -0.74 12.79 -2.25
C ASP A 25 -1.22 12.44 -0.83
N ILE A 26 -0.31 11.96 0.03
CA ILE A 26 -0.63 11.68 1.44
C ILE A 26 -1.04 12.96 2.17
N MET A 27 -0.34 14.07 1.94
CA MET A 27 -0.68 15.37 2.54
C MET A 27 -2.01 15.91 2.00
N ALA A 28 -2.28 15.77 0.70
CA ALA A 28 -3.54 16.20 0.08
C ALA A 28 -4.75 15.42 0.63
N ASN A 29 -4.54 14.18 1.06
CA ASN A 29 -5.60 13.31 1.58
C ASN A 29 -5.77 13.34 3.12
N GLN A 30 -5.07 14.22 3.85
CA GLN A 30 -5.13 14.26 5.32
C GLN A 30 -6.54 14.51 5.87
N ASP A 31 -7.31 15.38 5.22
CA ASP A 31 -8.65 15.80 5.65
C ASP A 31 -9.78 15.05 4.91
N GLN A 32 -9.43 14.02 4.12
CA GLN A 32 -10.41 13.21 3.39
C GLN A 32 -11.02 12.15 4.29
N ASP A 33 -12.23 11.73 3.93
CA ASP A 33 -12.93 10.63 4.57
C ASP A 33 -12.14 9.31 4.44
N VAL A 34 -12.39 8.39 5.37
CA VAL A 34 -11.74 7.08 5.36
C VAL A 34 -12.37 6.23 4.27
N ALA A 35 -11.57 5.78 3.31
CA ALA A 35 -12.02 4.83 2.31
C ALA A 35 -12.46 3.51 2.96
N GLU A 36 -13.59 2.97 2.50
CA GLU A 36 -14.12 1.70 2.98
C GLU A 36 -13.92 0.61 1.93
N PHE A 37 -13.32 -0.50 2.36
CA PHE A 37 -13.11 -1.68 1.53
C PHE A 37 -14.11 -2.76 1.92
N SER A 38 -15.20 -2.90 1.17
CA SER A 38 -16.25 -3.89 1.47
C SER A 38 -15.82 -5.33 1.16
N ASN A 39 -14.89 -5.50 0.22
CA ASN A 39 -14.28 -6.78 -0.12
C ASN A 39 -12.81 -6.56 -0.50
N LEU A 40 -11.92 -7.39 0.04
CA LEU A 40 -10.49 -7.37 -0.24
C LEU A 40 -9.98 -8.80 -0.36
N ASN A 41 -9.41 -9.14 -1.50
CA ASN A 41 -8.71 -10.40 -1.74
C ASN A 41 -7.24 -10.10 -1.98
N ALA A 42 -6.37 -11.01 -1.51
CA ALA A 42 -4.93 -10.91 -1.69
C ALA A 42 -4.39 -12.22 -2.26
N MET A 43 -3.57 -12.14 -3.30
CA MET A 43 -2.93 -13.29 -3.93
C MET A 43 -1.47 -12.97 -4.23
N VAL A 44 -0.55 -13.83 -3.78
CA VAL A 44 0.86 -13.73 -4.20
C VAL A 44 0.93 -14.07 -5.69
N VAL A 45 1.46 -13.14 -6.49
CA VAL A 45 1.61 -13.31 -7.94
C VAL A 45 3.05 -13.59 -8.34
N ASP A 46 4.02 -13.10 -7.56
CA ASP A 46 5.43 -13.36 -7.80
C ASP A 46 6.24 -13.27 -6.49
N SER A 47 7.36 -13.98 -6.45
CA SER A 47 8.32 -13.91 -5.36
C SER A 47 9.74 -14.16 -5.87
N ALA A 48 10.67 -13.27 -5.53
CA ALA A 48 12.06 -13.34 -5.94
C ALA A 48 13.02 -12.97 -4.81
N THR A 49 14.29 -13.32 -4.97
CA THR A 49 15.38 -12.83 -4.14
C THR A 49 16.36 -12.10 -5.07
N GLU A 50 16.49 -10.80 -4.89
CA GLU A 50 17.27 -9.93 -5.77
C GLU A 50 18.05 -8.93 -4.94
N ASN A 51 19.29 -8.59 -5.31
CA ASN A 51 20.09 -7.56 -4.63
C ASN A 51 20.20 -7.73 -3.10
N GLY A 52 20.16 -8.97 -2.58
CA GLY A 52 20.22 -9.24 -1.14
C GLY A 52 18.91 -8.97 -0.37
N GLN A 53 17.78 -8.83 -1.06
CA GLN A 53 16.46 -8.67 -0.47
C GLN A 53 15.48 -9.68 -1.06
N TYR A 54 14.50 -10.07 -0.25
CA TYR A 54 13.30 -10.74 -0.74
C TYR A 54 12.36 -9.70 -1.33
N VAL A 55 11.77 -10.03 -2.47
CA VAL A 55 10.73 -9.25 -3.14
C VAL A 55 9.51 -10.15 -3.29
N VAL A 56 8.35 -9.68 -2.87
CA VAL A 56 7.07 -10.39 -3.03
C VAL A 56 6.06 -9.43 -3.64
N SER A 57 5.45 -9.86 -4.73
CA SER A 57 4.38 -9.09 -5.40
C SER A 57 3.05 -9.72 -5.05
N ILE A 58 2.14 -8.91 -4.50
CA ILE A 58 0.79 -9.35 -4.10
C ILE A 58 -0.22 -8.56 -4.92
N ARG A 59 -1.10 -9.28 -5.63
CA ARG A 59 -2.26 -8.69 -6.27
C ARG A 59 -3.40 -8.58 -5.25
N PHE A 60 -3.83 -7.36 -5.00
CA PHE A 60 -5.05 -7.01 -4.28
C PHE A 60 -6.18 -6.76 -5.27
N THR A 61 -7.35 -7.33 -4.99
CA THR A 61 -8.58 -7.09 -5.77
C THR A 61 -9.76 -6.91 -4.83
N GLY A 62 -10.71 -6.07 -5.19
CA GLY A 62 -11.85 -5.83 -4.33
C GLY A 62 -12.74 -4.69 -4.80
N THR A 63 -13.50 -4.14 -3.86
CA THR A 63 -14.30 -2.94 -4.05
C THR A 63 -14.01 -1.91 -2.97
N VAL A 64 -13.84 -0.65 -3.36
CA VAL A 64 -13.55 0.48 -2.48
C VAL A 64 -14.57 1.59 -2.67
N SER A 65 -15.03 2.19 -1.58
CA SER A 65 -15.77 3.46 -1.58
C SER A 65 -14.87 4.55 -1.01
N GLU A 66 -14.68 5.64 -1.76
CA GLU A 66 -13.76 6.73 -1.37
C GLU A 66 -14.29 7.58 -0.18
N ASP A 67 -15.60 7.60 0.03
CA ASP A 67 -16.27 8.23 1.17
C ASP A 67 -17.61 7.53 1.48
N LEU A 68 -18.26 7.91 2.59
CA LEU A 68 -19.52 7.31 3.08
C LEU A 68 -20.70 7.38 2.09
N ASN A 69 -20.67 8.29 1.13
CA ASN A 69 -21.73 8.49 0.14
C ASN A 69 -21.33 8.02 -1.26
N SER A 70 -20.06 7.66 -1.46
CA SER A 70 -19.53 7.20 -2.73
C SER A 70 -19.93 5.74 -3.04
N LEU A 71 -20.22 5.48 -4.31
CA LEU A 71 -20.57 4.14 -4.78
C LEU A 71 -19.33 3.25 -4.80
N PRO A 72 -19.39 2.00 -4.30
CA PRO A 72 -18.27 1.08 -4.35
C PRO A 72 -17.77 0.87 -5.79
N GLN A 73 -16.49 1.13 -6.02
CA GLN A 73 -15.80 0.90 -7.29
C GLN A 73 -14.89 -0.33 -7.19
N PRO A 74 -14.82 -1.18 -8.24
CA PRO A 74 -13.86 -2.25 -8.28
C PRO A 74 -12.43 -1.67 -8.39
N PHE A 75 -11.47 -2.31 -7.73
CA PHE A 75 -10.06 -1.97 -7.88
C PHE A 75 -9.20 -3.24 -8.01
N THR A 76 -8.08 -3.09 -8.71
CA THR A 76 -7.01 -4.09 -8.78
C THR A 76 -5.67 -3.40 -8.67
N GLU A 77 -4.85 -3.82 -7.71
CA GLU A 77 -3.52 -3.27 -7.50
C GLU A 77 -2.52 -4.38 -7.23
N ILE A 78 -1.29 -4.23 -7.72
CA ILE A 78 -0.17 -5.08 -7.35
C ILE A 78 0.75 -4.27 -6.44
N TRP A 79 0.95 -4.77 -5.24
CA TRP A 79 1.84 -4.17 -4.25
C TRP A 79 3.11 -5.00 -4.16
N HIS A 80 4.25 -4.33 -4.26
CA HIS A 80 5.57 -4.95 -4.15
C HIS A 80 6.12 -4.74 -2.76
N PHE A 81 6.35 -5.83 -2.06
CA PHE A 81 6.92 -5.84 -0.72
C PHE A 81 8.39 -6.25 -0.78
N VAL A 82 9.22 -5.58 0.01
CA VAL A 82 10.64 -5.90 0.15
C VAL A 82 11.02 -6.18 1.59
N LYS A 83 11.96 -7.09 1.78
CA LYS A 83 12.58 -7.36 3.08
C LYS A 83 14.05 -7.74 2.92
N PRO A 84 15.00 -7.12 3.63
CA PRO A 84 16.40 -7.51 3.54
C PRO A 84 16.61 -8.96 3.98
N ALA A 85 17.35 -9.73 3.17
CA ALA A 85 17.61 -11.13 3.45
C ALA A 85 18.47 -11.29 4.70
N GLY A 86 18.15 -12.28 5.53
CA GLY A 86 18.86 -12.52 6.80
C GLY A 86 18.61 -11.46 7.88
N SER A 87 17.67 -10.53 7.67
CA SER A 87 17.27 -9.54 8.67
C SER A 87 15.98 -9.93 9.39
N ASN A 88 15.83 -9.43 10.62
CA ASN A 88 14.57 -9.47 11.37
C ASN A 88 13.71 -8.21 11.15
N GLN A 89 13.99 -7.43 10.10
CA GLN A 89 13.19 -6.26 9.77
C GLN A 89 11.80 -6.68 9.27
N ASP A 90 10.84 -5.77 9.41
CA ASP A 90 9.49 -5.89 8.86
C ASP A 90 9.52 -5.76 7.33
N TRP A 91 8.47 -6.26 6.67
CA TRP A 91 8.29 -6.03 5.23
C TRP A 91 7.85 -4.58 4.99
N LEU A 92 8.40 -3.97 3.94
CA LEU A 92 8.03 -2.62 3.51
C LEU A 92 7.46 -2.66 2.11
N VAL A 93 6.50 -1.79 1.81
CA VAL A 93 5.99 -1.59 0.45
C VAL A 93 7.01 -0.73 -0.31
N ALA A 94 7.54 -1.26 -1.40
CA ALA A 94 8.47 -0.58 -2.29
C ALA A 94 7.82 0.00 -3.55
N GLY A 95 6.62 -0.46 -3.90
CA GLY A 95 5.86 0.09 -5.01
C GLY A 95 4.42 -0.41 -5.04
N ILE A 96 3.55 0.41 -5.62
CA ILE A 96 2.14 0.10 -5.87
C ILE A 96 1.90 0.30 -7.37
N GLN A 97 1.29 -0.68 -8.02
CA GLN A 97 0.92 -0.65 -9.42
C GLN A 97 -0.58 -0.83 -9.55
N GLN A 98 -1.27 0.13 -10.16
CA GLN A 98 -2.70 0.01 -10.44
C GLN A 98 -2.89 -0.75 -11.76
N GLU A 99 -3.64 -1.86 -11.73
CA GLU A 99 -4.07 -2.55 -12.94
C GLU A 99 -5.45 -2.02 -13.33
N HIS A 100 -5.53 -1.42 -14.53
CA HIS A 100 -6.78 -0.95 -15.15
C HIS A 100 -7.44 -2.02 -16.01
#